data_AF-A0A6A5TL33-F1
#
_entry.id   AF-A0A6A5TL33-F1
#
_cell.length_a   1.000
_cell.length_b   1.000
_cell.length_c   1.000
_cell.angle_alpha   90.00
_cell.angle_beta   90.00
_cell.angle_gamma   90.00
#
_symmetry.space_group_name_H-M   'P 1'
#
loop_
_entity.id
_entity.type
_entity.pdbx_description
1 polymer ?
#
loop_
_entity_poly.entity_id
_entity_poly.type
_entity_poly.pdbx_seq_one_letter_code
_entity_poly.pdbx_strand_id
1 'polypeptide(L)' 'AGTYGTPFQAACSSGDLSVVRELVEHGALINPQPANGKHGFPLHAAAAASDQEIIEYLLEKGADVALEGGEHGYALLA' A
#
# COMPACT_ATOMS: atom_id res chain seq x y z
N ALA A 1 9.46 -15.62 -5.38
CA ALA A 1 8.70 -14.38 -5.16
C ALA A 1 7.50 -14.75 -4.31
N GLY A 2 7.34 -14.13 -3.14
CA GLY A 2 6.19 -14.36 -2.28
C GLY A 2 4.91 -13.87 -2.97
N THR A 3 3.82 -14.58 -2.76
CA THR A 3 2.49 -14.23 -3.30
C THR A 3 1.91 -12.95 -2.69
N TYR A 4 2.46 -12.53 -1.55
CA TYR A 4 2.16 -11.27 -0.89
C TYR A 4 3.33 -10.33 -1.18
N GLY A 5 3.06 -9.05 -1.45
CA GLY A 5 4.09 -8.07 -1.75
C GLY A 5 5.09 -7.82 -0.59
N THR A 6 5.62 -6.61 -0.49
CA THR A 6 6.46 -6.19 0.63
C THR A 6 5.73 -6.35 1.98
N PRO A 7 6.45 -6.53 3.11
CA PRO A 7 5.85 -6.53 4.45
C PRO A 7 4.93 -5.32 4.71
N PHE A 8 5.27 -4.19 4.09
CA PHE A 8 4.48 -2.96 4.13
C PHE A 8 3.11 -3.09 3.46
N GLN A 9 3.01 -3.77 2.31
CA GLN A 9 1.72 -4.03 1.66
C GLN A 9 0.84 -4.97 2.49
N ALA A 10 1.44 -5.96 3.17
CA ALA A 10 0.71 -6.85 4.06
C ALA A 10 0.11 -6.10 5.26
N ALA A 11 0.88 -5.18 5.85
CA ALA A 11 0.40 -4.31 6.94
C ALA A 11 -0.70 -3.35 6.48
N CYS A 12 -0.60 -2.78 5.27
CA CYS A 12 -1.66 -1.94 4.71
C CYS A 12 -2.94 -2.74 4.45
N SER A 13 -2.82 -4.03 4.05
CA SER A 13 -3.96 -4.91 3.86
C SER A 13 -4.58 -5.44 5.17
N SER A 14 -3.84 -5.41 6.28
CA SER A 14 -4.33 -5.90 7.58
C SER A 14 -5.14 -4.86 8.34
N GLY A 15 -5.06 -3.58 7.95
CA GLY A 15 -5.75 -2.50 8.64
C GLY A 15 -5.06 -1.98 9.90
N ASP A 16 -3.85 -2.46 10.20
CA ASP A 16 -3.12 -2.06 11.41
C ASP A 16 -2.27 -0.81 11.17
N LEU A 17 -2.85 0.38 11.38
CA LEU A 17 -2.14 1.66 11.26
C LEU A 17 -0.85 1.72 12.10
N SER A 18 -0.84 1.11 13.29
CA SER A 18 0.34 1.08 14.16
C SER A 18 1.52 0.39 13.49
N VAL A 19 1.26 -0.75 12.83
CA VAL A 19 2.28 -1.51 12.10
C VAL A 19 2.72 -0.75 10.85
N VAL A 20 1.78 -0.12 10.14
CA VAL A 20 2.09 0.74 8.98
C VAL A 20 3.03 1.86 9.39
N ARG A 21 2.75 2.56 10.49
CA ARG A 21 3.60 3.65 11.02
C ARG A 21 5.00 3.18 11.36
N GLU A 22 5.12 2.09 12.11
CA GLU A 22 6.41 1.54 12.52
C GLU A 22 7.24 1.13 11.29
N LEU A 23 6.62 0.52 10.28
CA LEU A 23 7.29 0.18 9.03
C LEU A 23 7.78 1.43 8.27
N VAL A 24 6.97 2.48 8.16
CA VAL A 24 7.40 3.76 7.55
C VAL A 24 8.56 4.39 8.31
N GLU A 25 8.52 4.37 9.64
CA GLU A 25 9.59 4.88 10.49
C GLU A 25 10.90 4.08 10.32
N HIS A 26 10.80 2.78 10.05
CA HIS A 26 11.94 1.92 9.71
C HIS A 26 12.37 1.99 8.24
N GLY A 27 11.84 2.95 7.46
CA GLY A 27 12.27 3.20 6.09
C GLY A 27 11.55 2.36 5.05
N ALA A 28 10.34 1.86 5.36
CA ALA A 28 9.49 1.27 4.34
C ALA A 28 9.22 2.29 3.22
N LEU A 29 9.35 1.82 1.98
CA LEU A 29 9.04 2.62 0.81
C LEU A 29 7.52 2.79 0.72
N ILE A 30 7.07 4.03 0.65
CA ILE A 30 5.66 4.39 0.46
C ILE A 30 5.18 4.01 -0.95
N ASN A 31 6.07 4.17 -1.93
CA ASN A 31 5.84 3.88 -3.34
C ASN A 31 6.78 2.74 -3.81
N PRO A 32 6.73 1.53 -3.22
CA PRO A 32 7.57 0.42 -3.62
C PRO A 32 7.16 -0.02 -5.02
N GLN A 33 8.14 -0.35 -5.86
CA GLN A 33 7.87 -0.87 -7.19
C GLN A 33 7.13 -2.22 -7.08
N PRO A 34 6.05 -2.44 -7.84
CA PRO A 34 5.24 -3.64 -7.72
C PRO A 34 6.09 -4.85 -8.12
N ALA A 35 6.33 -5.74 -7.16
CA ALA A 35 7.18 -6.91 -7.36
C ALA A 35 6.40 -8.03 -8.06
N ASN A 36 6.21 -7.94 -9.39
CA ASN A 36 5.72 -9.00 -10.30
C ASN A 36 4.50 -9.82 -9.78
N GLY A 37 3.73 -9.28 -8.85
CA GLY A 37 2.79 -10.00 -8.02
C GLY A 37 1.49 -9.23 -7.99
N LYS A 38 0.39 -9.98 -7.97
CA LYS A 38 -1.01 -9.53 -8.14
C LYS A 38 -1.50 -8.44 -7.18
N HIS A 39 -0.65 -7.94 -6.27
CA HIS A 39 -1.00 -6.94 -5.27
C HIS A 39 -0.24 -5.65 -5.58
N GLY A 40 -0.98 -4.66 -6.08
CA GLY A 40 -0.50 -3.31 -6.42
C GLY A 40 0.05 -2.54 -5.22
N PHE A 41 0.47 -1.30 -5.46
CA PHE A 41 1.08 -0.38 -4.49
C PHE A 41 0.38 -0.36 -3.11
N PRO A 42 1.07 -0.03 -2.00
CA PRO A 42 0.52 -0.05 -0.63
C PRO A 42 -0.83 0.67 -0.49
N LEU A 43 -1.03 1.74 -1.25
CA LEU A 43 -2.30 2.46 -1.32
C LEU A 43 -3.47 1.58 -1.83
N HIS A 44 -3.24 0.68 -2.79
CA HIS A 44 -4.25 -0.29 -3.24
C HIS A 44 -4.61 -1.29 -2.14
N ALA A 45 -3.63 -1.73 -1.34
CA ALA A 45 -3.87 -2.66 -0.24
C ALA A 45 -4.70 -2.00 0.86
N ALA A 46 -4.38 -0.74 1.21
CA ALA A 46 -5.17 0.06 2.15
C ALA A 46 -6.59 0.36 1.61
N ALA A 47 -6.71 0.67 0.32
CA ALA A 47 -8.00 0.88 -0.34
C ALA A 47 -8.87 -0.39 -0.34
N ALA A 48 -8.27 -1.55 -0.64
CA ALA A 48 -8.97 -2.84 -0.58
C ALA A 48 -9.44 -3.19 0.84
N ALA A 49 -8.68 -2.78 1.87
CA ALA A 49 -9.09 -2.90 3.27
C ALA A 49 -10.16 -1.88 3.70
N SER A 50 -10.46 -0.87 2.86
CA SER A 50 -11.36 0.25 3.18
C SER A 50 -10.95 1.07 4.41
N ASP A 51 -9.66 1.07 4.74
CA ASP A 51 -9.13 1.74 5.93
C ASP A 51 -8.72 3.19 5.63
N GLN A 52 -9.63 4.11 5.94
CA GLN A 52 -9.45 5.54 5.69
C GLN A 52 -8.24 6.12 6.42
N GLU A 53 -7.98 5.71 7.67
CA GLU A 53 -6.85 6.25 8.44
C GLU A 53 -5.50 5.89 7.78
N ILE A 54 -5.39 4.67 7.23
CA ILE A 54 -4.17 4.24 6.53
C ILE A 54 -4.04 4.98 5.20
N ILE A 55 -5.13 5.16 4.46
CA ILE A 55 -5.14 5.94 3.21
C ILE A 55 -4.67 7.37 3.48
N GLU A 56 -5.25 8.05 4.47
CA GLU A 56 -4.86 9.41 4.85
C GLU A 56 -3.39 9.48 5.24
N TYR A 57 -2.93 8.55 6.08
CA TYR A 57 -1.52 8.49 6.48
C TYR A 57 -0.58 8.28 5.28
N LEU A 58 -0.91 7.37 4.37
CA LEU A 58 -0.10 7.13 3.17
C LEU A 58 -0.06 8.38 2.26
N LEU A 59 -1.19 9.06 2.09
CA LEU A 59 -1.27 10.32 1.33
C LEU A 59 -0.42 11.43 1.98
N GLU A 60 -0.48 11.56 3.31
CA GLU A 60 0.37 12.50 4.06
C GLU A 60 1.88 12.21 3.87
N LYS A 61 2.24 10.92 3.70
CA LYS A 61 3.61 10.50 3.42
C LYS A 61 4.01 10.61 1.95
N GLY A 62 3.15 11.14 1.09
CA GLY A 62 3.43 11.33 -0.33
C GLY A 62 3.26 10.04 -1.16
N ALA A 63 2.34 9.17 -0.74
CA ALA A 63 1.91 8.06 -1.59
C ALA A 63 1.35 8.61 -2.90
N ASP A 64 1.85 8.09 -4.01
CA ASP A 64 1.41 8.54 -5.32
C ASP A 64 0.16 7.74 -5.73
N VAL A 65 -0.94 8.48 -5.81
CA VAL A 65 -2.28 7.99 -6.18
C VAL A 65 -2.39 7.57 -7.64
N ALA A 66 -1.47 8.04 -8.48
CA ALA A 66 -1.44 7.75 -9.91
C ALA A 66 -0.67 6.46 -10.23
N LEU A 67 -0.06 5.82 -9.23
CA LEU A 67 0.71 4.61 -9.43
C LEU A 67 -0.20 3.44 -9.83
N GLU A 68 0.06 2.88 -11.01
CA GLU A 68 -0.76 1.84 -11.63
C GLU A 68 -0.46 0.47 -11.00
N GLY A 69 -1.26 0.06 -10.01
CA GLY A 69 -1.06 -1.19 -9.28
C GLY A 69 -1.35 -2.44 -10.09
N GLY A 70 -0.40 -2.87 -10.94
CA GLY A 70 -0.52 -4.13 -11.69
C GLY A 70 -1.76 -4.18 -12.59
N GLU A 71 -2.19 -5.40 -12.97
CA GLU A 71 -3.18 -5.67 -14.05
C GLU A 71 -4.54 -4.97 -13.95
N HIS A 72 -4.86 -4.23 -12.88
CA HIS A 72 -6.17 -3.61 -12.68
C HIS A 72 -6.16 -2.11 -12.33
N GLY A 73 -5.13 -1.36 -12.75
CA GLY A 73 -5.23 0.09 -13.04
C GLY A 73 -6.03 0.98 -12.07
N TYR A 74 -5.28 1.81 -11.34
CA TYR A 74 -5.70 2.93 -10.47
C TYR A 74 -6.19 2.56 -9.06
N ALA A 75 -5.54 3.17 -8.05
CA ALA A 75 -5.89 3.08 -6.63
C ALA A 75 -7.26 3.69 -6.26
N LEU A 76 -7.95 4.30 -7.24
CA LEU A 76 -9.17 5.07 -7.06
C LEU A 76 -10.34 4.58 -7.93
N LEU A 77 -10.22 3.47 -8.66
CA LEU A 77 -11.33 2.93 -9.44
C LEU A 77 -11.93 1.65 -8.82
N ALA A 78 -13.18 1.82 -8.35
CA ALA A 78 -14.18 0.82 -7.93
C ALA A 78 -14.06 0.26 -6.51
#